data_AF-A0A3A8H5E4-F1
#
_entry.id   AF-A0A3A8H5E4-F1
#
_cell.length_a   1.000
_cell.length_b   1.000
_cell.length_c   1.000
_cell.angle_alpha   90.00
_cell.angle_beta   90.00
_cell.angle_gamma   90.00
#
_symmetry.space_group_name_H-M   'P 1'
#
loop_
_entity.id
_entity.type
_entity.pdbx_description
1 polymer ?
#
loop_
_entity_poly.entity_id
_entity_poly.type
_entity_poly.pdbx_seq_one_letter_code
_entity_poly.pdbx_strand_id
1 'polypeptide(L)'
;MRRQHCIFGHFLGVEAWRRGLDCIVVERKDLAIYLGIKKFKSARVEALLEDLAPWFWFKKPYYRTNAPDSLSSIFLARVPIEEHLPRGSMRARTRVKKMEEGAPTTELLNMDGKPLTEEQIVTQLARLAAGLSPKGIPPK
;
A
#
# COMPACT_ATOMS: atom_id res chain seq x y z
N MET A 1 -4.39 -1.88 -17.50
CA MET A 1 -4.17 -2.21 -16.06
C MET A 1 -2.74 -1.94 -15.63
N ARG A 2 -1.72 -2.50 -16.30
CA ARG A 2 -0.31 -2.29 -15.92
C ARG A 2 0.08 -0.83 -15.66
N ARG A 3 -0.29 0.11 -16.55
CA ARG A 3 -0.07 1.56 -16.34
C ARG A 3 -0.60 2.05 -14.98
N GLN A 4 -1.83 1.68 -14.63
CA GLN A 4 -2.47 2.08 -13.37
C GLN A 4 -1.73 1.46 -12.18
N HIS A 5 -1.33 0.19 -12.25
CA HIS A 5 -0.51 -0.44 -11.21
C HIS A 5 0.84 0.26 -11.05
N CYS A 6 1.50 0.65 -12.14
CA CYS A 6 2.77 1.37 -12.09
C CYS A 6 2.63 2.77 -11.47
N ILE A 7 1.58 3.52 -11.81
CA ILE A 7 1.28 4.82 -11.18
C ILE A 7 1.08 4.63 -9.68
N PHE A 8 0.32 3.61 -9.29
CA PHE A 8 0.09 3.28 -7.90
C PHE A 8 1.38 2.88 -7.16
N GLY A 9 2.21 2.04 -7.77
CA GLY A 9 3.49 1.61 -7.21
C GLY A 9 4.44 2.78 -7.02
N HIS A 10 4.55 3.66 -8.01
CA HIS A 10 5.37 4.87 -7.93
C HIS A 10 4.88 5.79 -6.80
N PHE A 11 3.58 6.01 -6.71
CA PHE A 11 2.97 6.77 -5.61
C PHE A 11 3.30 6.18 -4.24
N LEU A 12 3.08 4.88 -4.06
CA LEU A 12 3.35 4.21 -2.80
C LEU A 12 4.85 4.25 -2.45
N GLY A 13 5.73 4.10 -3.43
CA GLY A 13 7.18 4.19 -3.23
C GLY A 13 7.62 5.59 -2.78
N VAL A 14 7.09 6.64 -3.42
CA VAL A 14 7.32 8.03 -3.02
C VAL A 14 6.78 8.29 -1.62
N GLU A 15 5.60 7.75 -1.30
CA GLU A 15 4.98 8.01 -0.01
C GLU A 15 5.66 7.24 1.14
N ALA A 16 6.15 6.02 0.86
CA ALA A 16 7.01 5.29 1.78
C ALA A 16 8.34 6.03 2.02
N TRP A 17 8.94 6.60 0.98
CA TRP A 17 10.16 7.41 1.12
C TRP A 17 9.92 8.68 1.95
N ARG A 18 8.90 9.47 1.61
CA ARG A 18 8.60 10.74 2.30
C ARG A 18 8.28 10.56 3.79
N ARG A 19 7.64 9.45 4.14
CA ARG A 19 7.28 9.11 5.53
C ARG A 19 8.36 8.32 6.27
N GLY A 20 9.46 7.94 5.61
CA GLY A 20 10.52 7.11 6.20
C GLY A 20 10.04 5.70 6.55
N LEU A 21 9.12 5.13 5.76
CA LEU A 21 8.54 3.81 6.00
C LEU A 21 9.30 2.72 5.24
N ASP A 22 9.62 1.63 5.91
CA ASP A 22 10.15 0.42 5.27
C ASP A 22 9.04 -0.40 4.62
N CYS A 23 7.82 -0.33 5.18
CA CYS A 23 6.63 -0.99 4.67
C CYS A 23 5.40 -0.08 4.69
N ILE A 24 4.65 -0.10 3.59
CA ILE A 24 3.34 0.53 3.48
C ILE A 24 2.25 -0.54 3.36
N VAL A 25 1.20 -0.41 4.17
CA VAL A 25 0.08 -1.35 4.20
C VAL A 25 -1.12 -0.75 3.48
N VAL A 26 -1.56 -1.40 2.40
CA VAL A 26 -2.73 -0.98 1.63
C VAL A 26 -3.92 -1.86 1.99
N GLU A 27 -5.02 -1.27 2.45
CA GLU A 27 -6.25 -2.02 2.73
C GLU A 27 -7.04 -2.25 1.44
N ARG A 28 -7.84 -3.34 1.40
CA ARG A 28 -8.71 -3.64 0.24
C ARG A 28 -9.60 -2.46 -0.14
N LYS A 29 -10.10 -1.69 0.83
CA LYS A 29 -11.01 -0.56 0.57
C LYS A 29 -10.33 0.51 -0.30
N ASP A 30 -9.08 0.85 -0.01
CA ASP A 30 -8.36 1.92 -0.70
C ASP A 30 -7.96 1.45 -2.09
N LEU A 31 -7.53 0.18 -2.19
CA LEU A 31 -7.23 -0.46 -3.46
C LEU A 31 -8.48 -0.61 -4.35
N ALA A 32 -9.64 -0.91 -3.76
CA ALA A 32 -10.92 -1.03 -4.47
C ALA A 32 -11.36 0.32 -5.06
N ILE A 33 -11.24 1.39 -4.26
CA ILE A 33 -11.53 2.77 -4.68
C ILE A 33 -10.62 3.15 -5.85
N TYR A 34 -9.30 2.93 -5.70
CA TYR A 34 -8.33 3.30 -6.72
C TYR A 34 -8.51 2.55 -8.03
N LEU A 35 -8.68 1.24 -7.97
CA LEU A 35 -8.84 0.41 -9.17
C LEU A 35 -10.26 0.49 -9.76
N GLY A 36 -11.22 1.11 -9.05
CA GLY A 36 -12.62 1.16 -9.48
C GLY A 36 -13.29 -0.22 -9.54
N ILE A 37 -12.89 -1.16 -8.68
CA ILE A 37 -13.36 -2.54 -8.70
C ILE A 37 -14.06 -2.96 -7.40
N LYS A 38 -15.09 -3.79 -7.53
CA LYS A 38 -15.83 -4.37 -6.39
C LYS A 38 -15.27 -5.73 -5.93
N LYS A 39 -14.71 -6.51 -6.86
CA LYS A 39 -14.24 -7.89 -6.65
C LYS A 39 -12.76 -8.02 -7.00
N PHE A 40 -12.04 -8.79 -6.19
CA PHE A 40 -10.60 -9.04 -6.31
C PHE A 40 -10.40 -10.53 -6.61
N LYS A 41 -10.36 -10.90 -7.89
CA LYS A 41 -9.93 -12.24 -8.27
C LYS A 41 -8.44 -12.42 -7.94
N SER A 42 -8.03 -13.60 -7.47
CA SER A 42 -6.63 -13.90 -7.08
C SER A 42 -5.62 -13.53 -8.17
N ALA A 43 -5.88 -13.90 -9.42
CA ALA A 43 -5.01 -13.57 -10.56
C ALA A 43 -4.77 -12.05 -10.74
N ARG A 44 -5.74 -11.20 -10.36
CA ARG A 44 -5.55 -9.75 -10.42
C ARG A 44 -4.66 -9.25 -9.28
N VAL A 45 -4.78 -9.85 -8.10
CA VAL A 45 -3.89 -9.54 -6.97
C VAL A 45 -2.47 -9.94 -7.33
N GLU A 46 -2.27 -11.12 -7.89
CA GLU A 46 -0.95 -11.59 -8.37
C GLU A 46 -0.36 -10.64 -9.40
N ALA A 47 -1.09 -10.28 -10.46
CA ALA A 47 -0.64 -9.31 -11.46
C ALA A 47 -0.31 -7.93 -10.86
N LEU A 48 -1.08 -7.47 -9.88
CA LEU A 48 -0.76 -6.25 -9.14
C LEU A 48 0.56 -6.40 -8.36
N LEU A 49 0.76 -7.50 -7.65
CA LEU A 49 1.98 -7.72 -6.87
C LEU A 49 3.23 -7.82 -7.79
N GLU A 50 3.09 -8.42 -8.96
CA GLU A 50 4.15 -8.46 -9.98
C GLU A 50 4.47 -7.05 -10.49
N ASP A 51 3.46 -6.27 -10.86
CA ASP A 51 3.64 -4.91 -11.35
C ASP A 51 4.23 -3.97 -10.29
N LEU A 52 4.02 -4.24 -8.99
CA LEU A 52 4.57 -3.48 -7.87
C LEU A 52 6.02 -3.86 -7.51
N ALA A 53 6.56 -4.93 -8.08
CA ALA A 53 7.91 -5.42 -7.76
C ALA A 53 9.05 -4.41 -7.95
N PRO A 54 9.01 -3.46 -8.91
CA PRO A 54 10.06 -2.45 -9.03
C PRO A 54 10.21 -1.53 -7.81
N TRP A 55 9.17 -1.40 -6.97
CA TRP A 55 9.18 -0.55 -5.77
C TRP A 55 9.25 -1.32 -4.47
N PHE A 56 8.74 -2.55 -4.44
CA PHE A 56 8.63 -3.36 -3.24
C PHE A 56 9.07 -4.79 -3.52
N TRP A 57 10.26 -5.16 -3.03
CA TRP A 57 10.78 -6.52 -3.18
C TRP A 57 9.96 -7.53 -2.38
N PHE A 58 9.52 -7.15 -1.18
CA PHE A 58 8.78 -8.03 -0.27
C PHE A 58 7.30 -7.66 -0.25
N LYS A 59 6.45 -8.63 -0.54
CA LYS A 59 5.01 -8.41 -0.73
C LYS A 59 4.23 -9.52 -0.03
N LYS A 60 3.35 -9.16 0.90
CA LYS A 60 2.53 -10.12 1.63
C LYS A 60 1.05 -9.76 1.57
N PRO A 61 0.24 -10.46 0.74
CA PRO A 61 -1.21 -10.32 0.77
C PRO A 61 -1.79 -11.07 1.99
N TYR A 62 -2.78 -10.46 2.64
CA TYR A 62 -3.58 -11.09 3.68
C TYR A 62 -5.03 -11.22 3.23
N TYR A 63 -5.58 -12.42 3.41
CA TYR A 63 -6.95 -12.76 3.05
C TYR A 63 -7.77 -13.01 4.33
N ARG A 64 -9.05 -12.65 4.32
CA ARG A 64 -9.96 -12.88 5.47
C ARG A 64 -10.42 -14.33 5.56
N THR A 65 -10.54 -14.99 4.41
CA THR A 65 -10.95 -16.39 4.26
C THR A 65 -10.13 -17.02 3.14
N ASN A 66 -10.39 -18.28 2.81
CA ASN A 66 -9.74 -18.92 1.64
C ASN A 66 -10.43 -18.54 0.31
N ALA A 67 -11.44 -17.67 0.32
CA ALA A 67 -12.13 -17.26 -0.90
C ALA A 67 -11.29 -16.27 -1.71
N PRO A 68 -11.29 -16.35 -3.07
CA PRO A 68 -10.51 -15.45 -3.93
C PRO A 68 -10.77 -13.96 -3.67
N ASP A 69 -12.03 -13.58 -3.46
CA ASP A 69 -12.45 -12.18 -3.25
C ASP A 69 -12.20 -11.66 -1.81
N SER A 70 -11.56 -12.45 -0.95
CA SER A 70 -11.44 -12.15 0.48
C SER A 70 -10.21 -11.32 0.87
N LEU A 71 -9.51 -10.73 -0.12
CA LEU A 71 -8.36 -9.86 0.13
C LEU A 71 -8.70 -8.82 1.21
N SER A 72 -7.87 -8.72 2.23
CA SER A 72 -8.06 -7.79 3.35
C SER A 72 -7.10 -6.61 3.22
N SER A 73 -5.82 -6.90 3.03
CA SER A 73 -4.75 -5.92 2.97
C SER A 73 -3.51 -6.51 2.29
N ILE A 74 -2.64 -5.65 1.78
CA ILE A 74 -1.34 -6.03 1.22
C ILE A 74 -0.27 -5.25 1.97
N PHE A 75 0.75 -5.95 2.46
CA PHE A 75 1.96 -5.36 3.02
C PHE A 75 3.00 -5.28 1.89
N LEU A 76 3.48 -4.07 1.63
CA LEU A 76 4.43 -3.77 0.56
C LEU A 76 5.69 -3.21 1.20
N ALA A 77 6.77 -3.99 1.22
CA ALA A 77 7.99 -3.69 1.94
C ALA A 77 9.22 -3.63 1.03
N ARG A 78 10.15 -2.75 1.40
CA ARG A 78 11.45 -2.55 0.74
C ARG A 78 12.59 -3.30 1.44
N VAL A 79 12.31 -3.93 2.57
CA VAL A 79 13.24 -4.74 3.35
C VAL A 79 12.56 -6.05 3.74
N PRO A 80 13.31 -7.10 4.11
CA PRO A 80 12.73 -8.33 4.64
C PRO A 80 11.80 -8.02 5.82
N ILE A 81 10.57 -8.56 5.78
CA ILE A 81 9.55 -8.26 6.79
C ILE A 81 8.83 -9.49 7.35
N GLU A 82 8.90 -10.63 6.65
CA GLU A 82 8.06 -11.80 6.93
C GLU A 82 8.19 -12.31 8.37
N GLU A 83 9.40 -12.33 8.91
CA GLU A 83 9.68 -12.79 10.29
C GLU A 83 9.09 -11.87 11.35
N HIS A 84 8.90 -10.59 11.03
CA HIS A 84 8.33 -9.59 11.93
C HIS A 84 6.81 -9.50 11.85
N LEU A 85 6.17 -10.21 10.92
CA LEU A 85 4.72 -10.17 10.77
C LEU A 85 4.06 -11.10 11.80
N PRO A 86 3.23 -10.57 12.72
CA PRO A 86 2.53 -11.40 13.71
C PRO A 86 1.72 -12.50 13.03
N ARG A 87 1.65 -13.69 13.64
CA ARG A 87 0.85 -14.81 13.13
C ARG A 87 -0.62 -14.69 13.55
N GLY A 88 -1.50 -15.36 12.81
CA GLY A 88 -2.93 -15.46 13.12
C GLY A 88 -3.82 -14.41 12.46
N SER A 89 -5.14 -14.58 12.65
CA SER A 89 -6.17 -13.72 12.06
C SER A 89 -6.36 -12.43 12.86
N MET A 90 -6.20 -11.29 12.19
CA MET A 90 -6.42 -9.96 12.76
C MET A 90 -6.54 -8.90 11.67
N ARG A 91 -7.03 -7.71 12.05
CA ARG A 91 -7.10 -6.55 11.16
C ARG A 91 -5.69 -5.98 10.90
N ALA A 92 -5.50 -5.34 9.75
CA ALA A 92 -4.22 -4.75 9.35
C ALA A 92 -3.64 -3.79 10.40
N ARG A 93 -4.46 -2.85 10.91
CA ARG A 93 -4.06 -1.93 11.99
C ARG A 93 -3.62 -2.65 13.27
N THR A 94 -4.29 -3.74 13.63
CA THR A 94 -3.90 -4.55 14.79
C THR A 94 -2.59 -5.28 14.53
N ARG A 95 -2.38 -5.78 13.31
CA ARG A 95 -1.13 -6.44 12.91
C ARG A 95 0.06 -5.51 13.01
N VAL A 96 -0.06 -4.29 12.46
CA VAL A 96 0.98 -3.26 12.54
C VAL A 96 1.31 -2.90 13.99
N LYS A 97 0.29 -2.73 14.84
CA LYS A 97 0.50 -2.44 16.28
C LYS A 97 1.16 -3.57 17.08
N LYS A 98 1.13 -4.80 16.57
CA LYS A 98 1.69 -5.99 17.22
C LYS A 98 3.06 -6.38 16.67
N MET A 99 3.61 -5.60 15.74
CA MET A 99 4.98 -5.81 15.27
C MET A 99 5.95 -5.54 16.43
N GLU A 100 6.99 -6.37 16.52
CA GLU A 100 7.96 -6.33 17.62
C GLU A 100 8.87 -5.11 17.55
N GLU A 101 9.54 -4.80 18.65
CA GLU A 101 10.57 -3.77 18.69
C GLU A 101 11.74 -4.16 17.76
N GLY A 102 12.17 -3.23 16.90
CA GLY A 102 13.16 -3.50 15.85
C GLY A 102 12.57 -4.02 14.53
N ALA A 103 11.25 -4.21 14.43
CA ALA A 103 10.59 -4.51 13.16
C ALA A 103 10.69 -3.33 12.17
N PRO A 104 10.63 -3.59 10.84
CA PRO A 104 10.61 -2.55 9.83
C PRO A 104 9.52 -1.50 10.08
N THR A 105 9.86 -0.23 9.85
CA THR A 105 8.93 0.90 10.06
C THR A 105 7.72 0.74 9.16
N THR A 106 6.57 0.41 9.76
CA THR A 106 5.38 -0.03 9.02
C THR A 106 4.17 0.82 9.38
N GLU A 107 3.50 1.38 8.38
CA GLU A 107 2.24 2.10 8.59
C GLU A 107 1.21 1.79 7.50
N LEU A 108 -0.07 2.00 7.85
CA LEU A 108 -1.13 1.98 6.86
C LEU A 108 -0.97 3.16 5.90
N LEU A 109 -1.37 2.96 4.64
CA LEU A 109 -1.62 4.05 3.73
C LEU A 109 -2.67 4.97 4.37
N ASN A 110 -2.32 6.23 4.55
CA ASN A 110 -3.21 7.25 5.08
C ASN A 110 -3.39 8.32 4.01
N MET A 111 -4.64 8.57 3.63
CA MET A 111 -5.04 9.59 2.67
C MET A 111 -5.91 10.69 3.31
N ASP A 112 -5.92 10.78 4.65
CA ASP A 112 -6.67 11.77 5.42
C ASP A 112 -8.16 11.84 5.02
N GLY A 113 -8.76 10.67 4.77
CA GLY A 113 -10.16 10.53 4.39
C GLY A 113 -10.49 10.88 2.93
N LYS A 114 -9.50 11.27 2.12
CA LYS A 114 -9.71 11.53 0.69
C LYS A 114 -9.76 10.21 -0.08
N PRO A 115 -10.64 10.07 -1.09
CA PRO A 115 -10.59 8.94 -1.99
C PRO A 115 -9.23 8.93 -2.70
N LEU A 116 -8.78 7.76 -3.10
CA LEU A 116 -7.52 7.57 -3.79
C LEU A 116 -7.80 7.36 -5.27
N THR A 117 -7.91 8.43 -6.05
CA THR A 117 -8.09 8.34 -7.51
C THR A 117 -6.76 8.47 -8.24
N GLU A 118 -6.73 8.02 -9.50
CA GLU A 118 -5.55 8.22 -10.35
C GLU A 118 -5.23 9.71 -10.54
N GLU A 119 -6.24 10.55 -10.76
CA GLU A 119 -6.07 12.01 -10.92
C GLU A 119 -5.38 12.63 -9.70
N GLN A 120 -5.81 12.28 -8.48
CA GLN A 120 -5.21 12.79 -7.25
C GLN A 120 -3.77 12.31 -7.08
N ILE A 121 -3.49 11.04 -7.37
CA ILE A 121 -2.13 10.50 -7.31
C ILE A 121 -1.22 11.21 -8.31
N VAL A 122 -1.64 11.33 -9.58
CA VAL A 122 -0.84 11.97 -10.62
C VAL A 122 -0.60 13.44 -10.29
N THR A 123 -1.62 14.15 -9.80
CA THR A 123 -1.49 15.54 -9.35
C THR A 123 -0.50 15.66 -8.19
N GLN A 124 -0.56 14.76 -7.21
CA GLN A 124 0.36 14.76 -6.07
C GLN A 124 1.80 14.50 -6.51
N LEU A 125 2.02 13.50 -7.37
CA LEU A 125 3.33 13.18 -7.93
C LEU A 125 3.90 14.34 -8.76
N ALA A 126 3.09 14.95 -9.63
CA ALA A 126 3.52 16.09 -10.44
C ALA A 126 3.91 17.30 -9.57
N ARG A 127 3.15 17.57 -8.50
CA ARG A 127 3.49 18.63 -7.54
C ARG A 127 4.81 18.36 -6.84
N LEU A 128 5.02 17.14 -6.35
CA LEU A 128 6.26 16.75 -5.69
C LEU A 128 7.45 16.87 -6.65
N ALA A 129 7.30 16.42 -7.89
CA ALA A 129 8.33 16.56 -8.92
C ALA A 129 8.66 18.03 -9.25
N ALA A 130 7.69 18.94 -9.11
CA ALA A 130 7.87 20.38 -9.25
C ALA A 130 8.41 21.07 -7.97
N GLY A 131 8.78 20.31 -6.93
CA GLY A 131 9.25 20.86 -5.65
C GLY A 131 8.13 21.47 -4.79
N LEU A 132 6.86 21.23 -5.12
CA LEU A 132 5.72 21.73 -4.36
C LEU A 132 5.28 20.72 -3.31
N SER A 133 4.90 21.22 -2.13
CA SER A 133 4.29 20.38 -1.10
C SER A 133 2.96 19.77 -1.58
N PRO A 134 2.65 18.52 -1.17
CA PRO A 134 1.33 17.96 -1.38
C PRO A 134 0.29 18.83 -0.67
N LYS A 135 -0.77 19.27 -1.38
CA LYS A 135 -1.82 20.10 -0.75
C LYS A 135 -2.49 19.30 0.38
N GLY A 136 -2.32 19.75 1.63
CA GLY A 136 -3.10 19.29 2.78
C GLY A 136 -2.36 18.46 3.83
N ILE A 137 -1.04 18.33 3.77
CA ILE A 137 -0.26 17.76 4.89
C ILE A 137 0.81 18.79 5.26
N PRO A 138 0.74 19.41 6.45
CA PRO A 138 1.76 20.37 6.86
C PRO A 138 3.13 19.68 6.96
N PRO A 139 4.24 20.40 6.72
CA PRO A 139 5.56 19.89 7.06
C PRO A 139 5.59 19.60 8.58
N LYS A 140 6.21 18.47 8.95
CA LYS A 140 6.54 18.17 10.35
C LYS A 140 7.52 19.21 10.88
#